data_AF-A0A2V9ITR8-F1
#
_entry.id   AF-A0A2V9ITR8-F1
#
_cell.length_a   1.000
_cell.length_b   1.000
_cell.length_c   1.000
_cell.angle_alpha   90.00
_cell.angle_beta   90.00
_cell.angle_gamma   90.00
#
_symmetry.space_group_name_H-M   'P 1'
#
loop_
_entity.id
_entity.type
_entity.pdbx_description
1 polymer ?
#
loop_
_entity_poly.entity_id
_entity_poly.type
_entity_poly.pdbx_seq_one_letter_code
_entity_poly.pdbx_strand_id
1 'polypeptide(L)'
;MPIREVLMRWLYKLPLRLRSLFRKEHVKKELSDELRFHLGKLTEEYVAKGMTPEEARYVALRELGGVEQIKEECRDMRRVNYLEDFLQDVRYGLRQLRRSPGFTAVATLTLALGIGANTAIFSVVDAVVLRPLPYKDPNRLVMLKENIPLASPDPIPVCAPDVVQFQRQNQVFESVAAFRGGQFDLAGEGEPERITAERINGNLFSLLGVQPMLGRAFTTEEDQPGHSLAILSYPLWQRHFSGNSGVIGRTVTLDRQPYTVIGVMPRNFAFPLRGMEQGDAADVFVPMGFTREELADVGDGITLARANADVNAIAYRILQTYPPQFRDRIKLGAVALPLNAQVVGKVRTLLLLLLGAVGFVLLIACANVANLLLTRAAHRQREIAVRLALGAGRLRLLRQLAAENLLLALAGAGLGLLLTFEIIHLMATRMPANIPRVNAIEVDLTVLAFTLSLALLTGLVFGMVPALAASRTDVHSTLKEGGRSAHDGPQHRHLRTLLVVGEVALSLVLLVGAGLLVRSFEHVLATQPGFQPDHVLTVSLSLPEAQYKQEQQIRSFYRELIARLEQLPGVKAVGASTDLPLEAGWTHLFTPEGHQAPPGAGLNLCYHSVILGAYLQTPSRIRPARLPC
;
A
#
# COMPACT_ATOMS: atom_id res chain seq x y z
N MET A 1 16.51 7.64 37.25
CA MET A 1 16.83 6.24 36.85
C MET A 1 17.78 5.68 37.91
N PRO A 2 17.82 4.35 38.16
CA PRO A 2 17.51 3.38 37.13
C PRO A 2 16.57 2.27 37.62
N ILE A 3 15.43 2.06 36.95
CA ILE A 3 15.25 1.04 35.89
C ILE A 3 16.08 -0.24 36.07
N ARG A 4 17.38 -0.20 36.43
CA ARG A 4 18.17 -1.35 36.89
C ARG A 4 17.64 -2.01 38.16
N GLU A 5 17.13 -1.27 39.16
CA GLU A 5 16.58 -1.90 40.38
C GLU A 5 15.21 -2.55 40.13
N VAL A 6 14.41 -1.95 39.24
CA VAL A 6 13.14 -2.54 38.80
C VAL A 6 13.42 -3.75 37.89
N LEU A 7 14.39 -3.67 36.98
CA LEU A 7 14.81 -4.81 36.14
C LEU A 7 15.42 -5.93 36.99
N MET A 8 16.27 -5.64 37.98
CA MET A 8 16.86 -6.66 38.85
C MET A 8 15.82 -7.30 39.77
N ARG A 9 14.84 -6.54 40.29
CA ARG A 9 13.70 -7.11 41.02
C ARG A 9 12.80 -7.98 40.12
N TRP A 10 12.67 -7.64 38.84
CA TRP A 10 11.95 -8.45 37.86
C TRP A 10 12.75 -9.70 37.45
N LEU A 11 14.06 -9.60 37.23
CA LEU A 11 14.97 -10.70 36.87
C LEU A 11 15.16 -11.71 38.00
N TYR A 12 15.02 -11.31 39.27
CA TYR A 12 15.02 -12.26 40.40
C TYR A 12 13.64 -12.90 40.63
N LYS A 13 12.54 -12.16 40.35
CA LYS A 13 11.17 -12.66 40.55
C LYS A 13 10.64 -13.52 39.40
N LEU A 14 11.09 -13.31 38.17
CA LEU A 14 10.72 -14.11 37.00
C LEU A 14 11.08 -15.60 37.13
N PRO A 15 12.31 -16.00 37.51
CA PRO A 15 12.67 -17.42 37.64
C PRO A 15 11.98 -18.09 38.83
N LEU A 16 11.70 -17.36 39.92
CA LEU A 16 10.89 -17.86 41.05
C LEU A 16 9.42 -18.05 40.66
N ARG A 17 8.86 -17.15 39.84
CA ARG A 17 7.48 -17.24 39.29
C ARG A 17 7.34 -18.28 38.18
N LEU A 18 8.42 -18.55 37.43
CA LEU A 18 8.49 -19.62 36.43
C LEU A 18 8.70 -21.00 37.07
N ARG A 19 9.48 -21.10 38.15
CA ARG A 19 9.62 -22.36 38.92
C ARG A 19 8.32 -22.80 39.59
N SER A 20 7.49 -21.87 40.07
CA SER A 20 6.19 -22.20 40.66
C SER A 20 5.14 -22.67 39.64
N LEU A 21 5.35 -22.41 38.34
CA LEU A 21 4.46 -22.88 37.26
C LEU A 21 4.65 -24.37 36.92
N PHE A 22 5.84 -24.94 37.15
CA PHE A 22 6.14 -26.34 36.80
C PHE A 22 6.19 -27.32 37.99
N ARG A 23 6.24 -26.83 39.24
CA ARG A 23 6.29 -27.69 40.46
C ARG A 23 5.31 -27.24 41.54
N LYS A 24 4.02 -27.21 41.19
CA LYS A 24 2.89 -26.79 42.04
C LYS A 24 2.80 -27.55 43.37
N GLU A 25 3.09 -28.85 43.38
CA GLU A 25 3.09 -29.65 44.61
C GLU A 25 4.26 -29.33 45.55
N HIS A 26 5.44 -29.04 44.99
CA HIS A 26 6.64 -28.79 45.78
C HIS A 26 6.54 -27.48 46.57
N VAL A 27 6.00 -26.43 45.93
CA VAL A 27 5.78 -25.12 46.57
C VAL A 27 4.66 -25.17 47.62
N LYS A 28 3.60 -25.96 47.39
CA LYS A 28 2.57 -26.21 48.41
C LYS A 28 3.13 -26.92 49.64
N LYS A 29 4.05 -27.87 49.40
CA LYS A 29 4.73 -28.62 50.46
C LYS A 29 5.64 -27.71 51.26
N GLU A 30 6.47 -26.90 50.58
CA GLU A 30 7.38 -25.94 51.20
C GLU A 30 6.66 -24.90 52.07
N LEU A 31 5.54 -24.33 51.61
CA LEU A 31 4.72 -23.41 52.41
C LEU A 31 4.06 -24.12 53.61
N SER A 32 3.63 -25.38 53.43
CA SER A 32 3.06 -26.18 54.52
C SER A 32 4.11 -26.61 55.54
N ASP A 33 5.37 -26.73 55.12
CA ASP A 33 6.51 -27.07 55.96
C ASP A 33 7.01 -25.83 56.72
N GLU A 34 7.05 -24.66 56.07
CA GLU A 34 7.37 -23.37 56.69
C GLU A 34 6.34 -22.97 57.76
N LEU A 35 5.04 -23.15 57.48
CA LEU A 35 3.98 -22.92 58.47
C LEU A 35 4.03 -23.92 59.63
N ARG A 36 4.35 -25.19 59.36
CA ARG A 36 4.56 -26.19 60.42
C ARG A 36 5.78 -25.87 61.28
N PHE A 37 6.86 -25.38 60.67
CA PHE A 37 8.05 -24.95 61.37
C PHE A 37 7.77 -23.76 62.30
N HIS A 38 7.08 -22.72 61.81
CA HIS A 38 6.69 -21.57 62.62
C HIS A 38 5.75 -21.95 63.78
N LEU A 39 4.78 -22.84 63.53
CA LEU A 39 3.88 -23.33 64.56
C LEU A 39 4.62 -24.15 65.62
N GLY A 40 5.57 -25.00 65.21
CA GLY A 40 6.42 -25.77 66.10
C GLY A 40 7.26 -24.86 67.00
N LYS A 41 7.92 -23.85 66.43
CA LYS A 41 8.74 -22.89 67.17
C LYS A 41 7.93 -22.09 68.21
N LEU A 42 6.76 -21.57 67.83
CA LEU A 42 5.89 -20.87 68.77
C LEU A 42 5.39 -21.80 69.90
N THR A 43 5.08 -23.05 69.58
CA THR A 43 4.70 -24.04 70.58
C THR A 43 5.83 -24.29 71.58
N GLU A 44 7.07 -24.46 71.10
CA GLU A 44 8.26 -24.62 71.96
C GLU A 44 8.52 -23.38 72.85
N GLU A 45 8.36 -22.18 72.31
CA GLU A 45 8.51 -20.93 73.08
C GLU A 45 7.46 -20.81 74.20
N TYR A 46 6.23 -21.28 73.98
CA TYR A 46 5.18 -21.28 75.00
C TYR A 46 5.36 -22.40 76.05
N VAL A 47 5.88 -23.56 75.65
CA VAL A 47 6.29 -24.62 76.59
C VAL A 47 7.45 -24.13 77.47
N ALA A 48 8.43 -23.43 76.90
CA ALA A 48 9.53 -22.84 77.65
C ALA A 48 9.08 -21.76 78.65
N LYS A 49 7.91 -21.14 78.43
CA LYS A 49 7.26 -20.20 79.36
C LYS A 49 6.40 -20.89 80.42
N GLY A 50 6.45 -22.22 80.51
CA GLY A 50 5.84 -23.02 81.58
C GLY A 50 4.45 -23.58 81.27
N MET A 51 3.98 -23.50 80.02
CA MET A 51 2.70 -24.10 79.62
C MET A 51 2.84 -25.59 79.32
N THR A 52 1.75 -26.35 79.50
CA THR A 52 1.71 -27.73 79.04
C THR A 52 1.76 -27.79 77.50
N PRO A 53 2.34 -28.85 76.90
CA PRO A 53 2.51 -28.93 75.44
C PRO A 53 1.20 -28.81 74.64
N GLU A 54 0.09 -29.28 75.20
CA GLU A 54 -1.23 -29.22 74.55
C GLU A 54 -1.81 -27.80 74.59
N GLU A 55 -1.68 -27.09 75.72
CA GLU A 55 -2.11 -25.70 75.85
C GLU A 55 -1.25 -24.76 75.00
N ALA A 56 0.07 -24.95 75.00
CA ALA A 56 1.01 -24.18 74.20
C ALA A 56 0.70 -24.25 72.70
N ARG A 57 0.33 -25.44 72.20
CA ARG A 57 -0.04 -25.64 70.79
C ARG A 57 -1.36 -24.97 70.44
N TYR A 58 -2.34 -25.00 71.36
CA TYR A 58 -3.63 -24.36 71.15
C TYR A 58 -3.51 -22.83 71.12
N VAL A 59 -2.69 -22.25 72.00
CA VAL A 59 -2.39 -20.82 72.01
C VAL A 59 -1.62 -20.40 70.75
N ALA A 60 -0.60 -21.17 70.34
CA ALA A 60 0.15 -20.92 69.11
C ALA A 60 -0.75 -20.97 67.86
N LEU A 61 -1.71 -21.91 67.79
CA LEU A 61 -2.71 -21.99 66.72
C LEU A 61 -3.64 -20.78 66.68
N ARG A 62 -4.03 -20.26 67.84
CA ARG A 62 -4.91 -19.09 67.97
C ARG A 62 -4.19 -17.80 67.61
N GLU A 63 -2.91 -17.67 67.96
CA GLU A 63 -2.07 -16.50 67.62
C GLU A 63 -1.72 -16.47 66.13
N LEU A 64 -1.47 -17.63 65.51
CA LEU A 64 -1.29 -17.77 64.06
C LEU A 64 -2.58 -17.53 63.25
N GLY A 65 -3.72 -17.20 63.87
CA GLY A 65 -4.89 -16.70 63.14
C GLY A 65 -5.52 -17.68 62.15
N GLY A 66 -5.39 -18.99 62.37
CA GLY A 66 -5.93 -20.03 61.49
C GLY A 66 -5.02 -20.33 60.30
N VAL A 67 -4.29 -21.44 60.39
CA VAL A 67 -3.29 -21.85 59.38
C VAL A 67 -3.88 -21.99 57.97
N GLU A 68 -5.12 -22.46 57.84
CA GLU A 68 -5.78 -22.56 56.52
C GLU A 68 -6.20 -21.21 55.95
N GLN A 69 -6.54 -20.25 56.82
CA GLN A 69 -6.91 -18.90 56.41
C GLN A 69 -5.69 -18.12 55.90
N ILE A 70 -4.54 -18.26 56.57
CA ILE A 70 -3.25 -17.69 56.10
C ILE A 70 -2.78 -18.37 54.79
N LYS A 71 -2.99 -19.68 54.64
CA LYS A 71 -2.69 -20.37 53.37
C LYS A 71 -3.56 -19.82 52.24
N GLU A 72 -4.83 -19.53 52.51
CA GLU A 72 -5.78 -18.97 51.54
C GLU A 72 -5.41 -17.52 51.18
N GLU A 73 -5.11 -16.65 52.15
CA GLU A 73 -4.63 -15.28 51.92
C GLU A 73 -3.30 -15.24 51.16
N CYS A 74 -2.34 -16.11 51.50
CA CYS A 74 -1.07 -16.21 50.77
C CYS A 74 -1.27 -16.70 49.33
N ARG A 75 -2.28 -17.54 49.09
CA ARG A 75 -2.65 -18.03 47.75
C ARG A 75 -3.29 -16.94 46.90
N ASP A 76 -4.09 -16.07 47.51
CA ASP A 76 -4.69 -14.90 46.85
C ASP A 76 -3.67 -13.76 46.61
N MET A 77 -2.74 -13.52 47.54
CA MET A 77 -1.65 -12.54 47.36
C MET A 77 -0.64 -12.97 46.29
N ARG A 78 -0.30 -14.27 46.21
CA ARG A 78 0.57 -14.82 45.15
C ARG A 78 -0.29 -15.20 43.95
N ARG A 79 -0.71 -14.19 43.17
CA ARG A 79 -1.29 -14.21 41.81
C ARG A 79 -0.54 -15.10 40.78
N VAL A 80 -0.46 -16.42 40.98
CA VAL A 80 0.24 -17.38 40.10
C VAL A 80 -0.73 -18.06 39.11
N ASN A 81 -2.04 -17.84 39.23
CA ASN A 81 -3.03 -18.54 38.41
C ASN A 81 -3.41 -17.84 37.10
N TYR A 82 -2.87 -16.67 36.75
CA TYR A 82 -3.33 -15.90 35.57
C TYR A 82 -3.29 -16.65 34.24
N LEU A 83 -2.30 -17.53 34.04
CA LEU A 83 -2.16 -18.31 32.82
C LEU A 83 -3.16 -19.47 32.78
N GLU A 84 -3.33 -20.20 33.89
CA GLU A 84 -4.32 -21.28 34.04
C GLU A 84 -5.73 -20.73 33.83
N ASP A 85 -6.00 -19.59 34.45
CA ASP A 85 -7.21 -18.81 34.34
C ASP A 85 -7.51 -18.36 32.90
N PHE A 86 -6.51 -17.83 32.21
CA PHE A 86 -6.64 -17.41 30.82
C PHE A 86 -6.89 -18.59 29.89
N LEU A 87 -6.16 -19.70 30.08
CA LEU A 87 -6.38 -20.95 29.34
C LEU A 87 -7.79 -21.51 29.57
N GLN A 88 -8.28 -21.43 30.81
CA GLN A 88 -9.63 -21.83 31.15
C GLN A 88 -10.67 -20.96 30.44
N ASP A 89 -10.45 -19.66 30.40
CA ASP A 89 -11.36 -18.71 29.72
C ASP A 89 -11.34 -18.89 28.21
N VAL A 90 -10.17 -19.15 27.60
CA VAL A 90 -10.04 -19.49 26.17
C VAL A 90 -10.76 -20.80 25.85
N ARG A 91 -10.54 -21.85 26.65
CA ARG A 91 -11.21 -23.15 26.45
C ARG A 91 -12.72 -23.02 26.62
N TYR A 92 -13.16 -22.23 27.59
CA TYR A 92 -14.57 -21.93 27.79
C TYR A 92 -15.13 -21.18 26.58
N GLY A 93 -14.44 -20.13 26.11
CA GLY A 93 -14.88 -19.34 24.97
C GLY A 93 -15.00 -20.19 23.71
N LEU A 94 -14.02 -21.07 23.44
CA LEU A 94 -14.08 -21.99 22.30
C LEU A 94 -15.30 -22.94 22.38
N ARG A 95 -15.60 -23.46 23.57
CA ARG A 95 -16.79 -24.29 23.79
C ARG A 95 -18.08 -23.49 23.59
N GLN A 96 -18.09 -22.24 24.03
CA GLN A 96 -19.24 -21.34 23.92
C GLN A 96 -19.53 -20.95 22.46
N LEU A 97 -18.49 -20.76 21.64
CA LEU A 97 -18.61 -20.53 20.21
C LEU A 97 -19.16 -21.77 19.49
N ARG A 98 -18.66 -22.97 19.81
CA ARG A 98 -19.17 -24.23 19.25
C ARG A 98 -20.63 -24.52 19.58
N ARG A 99 -21.12 -24.05 20.74
CA ARG A 99 -22.53 -24.18 21.13
C ARG A 99 -23.48 -23.22 20.40
N SER A 100 -22.95 -22.18 19.75
CA SER A 100 -23.73 -21.16 19.06
C SER A 100 -23.26 -20.99 17.61
N PRO A 101 -23.32 -22.03 16.77
CA PRO A 101 -22.68 -22.02 15.46
C PRO A 101 -23.21 -20.92 14.54
N GLY A 102 -24.52 -20.63 14.56
CA GLY A 102 -25.10 -19.56 13.73
C GLY A 102 -24.59 -18.16 14.10
N PHE A 103 -24.59 -17.81 15.39
CA PHE A 103 -24.01 -16.55 15.87
C PHE A 103 -22.53 -16.45 15.53
N THR A 104 -21.77 -17.53 15.78
CA THR A 104 -20.33 -17.54 15.51
C THR A 104 -20.03 -17.38 14.03
N ALA A 105 -20.77 -18.07 13.16
CA ALA A 105 -20.59 -17.95 11.71
C ALA A 105 -20.86 -16.52 11.22
N VAL A 106 -21.99 -15.92 11.62
CA VAL A 106 -22.33 -14.54 11.23
C VAL A 106 -21.30 -13.56 11.77
N ALA A 107 -20.97 -13.61 13.06
CA ALA A 107 -20.01 -12.70 13.68
C ALA A 107 -18.60 -12.84 13.04
N THR A 108 -18.15 -14.07 12.78
CA THR A 108 -16.85 -14.32 12.14
C THR A 108 -16.84 -13.83 10.70
N LEU A 109 -17.89 -14.06 9.89
CA LEU A 109 -17.98 -13.56 8.52
C LEU A 109 -18.01 -12.03 8.47
N THR A 110 -18.81 -11.39 9.33
CA THR A 110 -18.88 -9.93 9.42
C THR A 110 -17.54 -9.31 9.78
N LEU A 111 -16.85 -9.87 10.80
CA LEU A 111 -15.50 -9.43 11.18
C LEU A 111 -14.48 -9.72 10.09
N ALA A 112 -14.56 -10.86 9.41
CA ALA A 112 -13.65 -11.20 8.33
C ALA A 112 -13.77 -10.25 7.15
N LEU A 113 -14.99 -9.83 6.78
CA LEU A 113 -15.18 -8.86 5.71
C LEU A 113 -14.64 -7.47 6.10
N GLY A 114 -14.92 -7.02 7.33
CA GLY A 114 -14.42 -5.73 7.82
C GLY A 114 -12.90 -5.70 7.98
N ILE A 115 -12.32 -6.68 8.69
CA ILE A 115 -10.88 -6.77 8.94
C ILE A 115 -10.13 -7.11 7.65
N GLY A 116 -10.62 -8.06 6.85
CA GLY A 116 -10.02 -8.46 5.58
C GLY A 116 -9.98 -7.33 4.57
N ALA A 117 -11.09 -6.59 4.37
CA ALA A 117 -11.08 -5.43 3.47
C ALA A 117 -10.08 -4.35 3.93
N ASN A 118 -10.02 -4.04 5.23
CA ASN A 118 -9.02 -3.10 5.76
C ASN A 118 -7.60 -3.61 5.54
N THR A 119 -7.38 -4.91 5.71
CA THR A 119 -6.07 -5.55 5.52
C THR A 119 -5.63 -5.49 4.05
N ALA A 120 -6.54 -5.77 3.11
CA ALA A 120 -6.28 -5.69 1.69
C ALA A 120 -5.91 -4.26 1.25
N ILE A 121 -6.72 -3.26 1.62
CA ILE A 121 -6.44 -1.85 1.27
C ILE A 121 -5.19 -1.36 1.99
N PHE A 122 -4.97 -1.73 3.24
CA PHE A 122 -3.74 -1.40 3.96
C PHE A 122 -2.51 -2.01 3.28
N SER A 123 -2.60 -3.24 2.74
CA SER A 123 -1.49 -3.85 1.99
C SER A 123 -1.12 -3.05 0.75
N VAL A 124 -2.11 -2.52 0.03
CA VAL A 124 -1.90 -1.64 -1.13
C VAL A 124 -1.31 -0.30 -0.68
N VAL A 125 -1.86 0.32 0.37
CA VAL A 125 -1.36 1.58 0.94
C VAL A 125 0.07 1.42 1.45
N ASP A 126 0.38 0.31 2.12
CA ASP A 126 1.72 0.01 2.60
C ASP A 126 2.69 -0.13 1.42
N ALA A 127 2.37 -0.96 0.43
CA ALA A 127 3.20 -1.19 -0.74
C ALA A 127 3.41 0.07 -1.59
N VAL A 128 2.39 0.91 -1.74
CA VAL A 128 2.42 2.06 -2.67
C VAL A 128 2.82 3.35 -1.95
N VAL A 129 2.29 3.62 -0.76
CA VAL A 129 2.40 4.92 -0.06
C VAL A 129 3.42 4.91 1.08
N LEU A 130 3.44 3.86 1.92
CA LEU A 130 4.24 3.86 3.15
C LEU A 130 5.65 3.29 2.95
N ARG A 131 5.80 2.25 2.13
CA ARG A 131 7.10 1.64 1.87
C ARG A 131 7.97 2.60 1.07
N PRO A 132 9.17 2.93 1.57
CA PRO A 132 10.11 3.76 0.83
C PRO A 132 10.44 3.10 -0.52
N LEU A 133 10.83 3.93 -1.48
CA LEU A 133 11.31 3.42 -2.76
C LEU A 133 12.57 2.58 -2.53
N PRO A 134 12.77 1.47 -3.26
CA PRO A 134 13.92 0.58 -3.09
C PRO A 134 15.20 1.18 -3.72
N TYR A 135 15.44 2.47 -3.47
CA TYR A 135 16.59 3.22 -3.92
C TYR A 135 17.40 3.68 -2.71
N LYS A 136 18.68 3.92 -2.91
CA LYS A 136 19.53 4.53 -1.89
C LYS A 136 19.04 5.95 -1.60
N ASP A 137 18.82 6.27 -0.33
CA ASP A 137 18.37 7.59 0.16
C ASP A 137 17.18 8.20 -0.63
N PRO A 138 16.01 7.54 -0.66
CA PRO A 138 14.89 7.93 -1.54
C PRO A 138 14.32 9.33 -1.24
N ASN A 139 14.53 9.84 -0.02
CA ASN A 139 14.12 11.19 0.39
C ASN A 139 15.03 12.30 -0.19
N ARG A 140 16.21 11.94 -0.73
CA ARG A 140 17.14 12.87 -1.39
C ARG A 140 16.98 12.88 -2.92
N LEU A 141 16.19 11.96 -3.48
CA LEU A 141 15.93 11.88 -4.91
C LEU A 141 14.85 12.90 -5.32
N VAL A 142 15.21 13.72 -6.30
CA VAL A 142 14.31 14.71 -6.90
C VAL A 142 14.21 14.48 -8.39
N MET A 143 13.01 14.64 -8.93
CA MET A 143 12.78 14.70 -10.36
C MET A 143 12.85 16.15 -10.81
N LEU A 144 13.72 16.44 -11.77
CA LEU A 144 13.79 17.75 -12.42
C LEU A 144 12.78 17.76 -13.58
N LYS A 145 11.94 18.80 -13.60
CA LYS A 145 11.01 19.09 -14.68
C LYS A 145 11.08 20.57 -15.03
N GLU A 146 10.86 20.90 -16.29
CA GLU A 146 10.67 22.26 -16.73
C GLU A 146 9.24 22.70 -16.43
N ASN A 147 9.08 23.91 -15.94
CA ASN A 147 7.80 24.54 -15.76
C ASN A 147 7.69 25.63 -16.80
N ILE A 148 6.82 25.42 -17.78
CA ILE A 148 6.48 26.42 -18.79
C ILE A 148 4.98 26.67 -18.64
N PRO A 149 4.55 27.58 -17.75
CA PRO A 149 3.13 27.81 -17.43
C PRO A 149 2.28 28.19 -18.65
N LEU A 150 2.95 28.70 -19.69
CA LEU A 150 2.34 29.08 -20.95
C LEU A 150 2.04 27.87 -21.85
N ALA A 151 2.84 26.81 -21.75
CA ALA A 151 2.73 25.57 -22.53
C ALA A 151 1.87 24.52 -21.85
N SER A 152 1.95 24.42 -20.52
CA SER A 152 1.19 23.47 -19.73
C SER A 152 1.00 24.01 -18.30
N PRO A 153 -0.19 23.81 -17.70
CA PRO A 153 -0.40 24.08 -16.28
C PRO A 153 0.44 23.14 -15.37
N ASP A 154 0.85 21.98 -15.88
CA ASP A 154 1.70 21.01 -15.19
C ASP A 154 3.17 21.07 -15.70
N PRO A 155 4.18 20.82 -14.84
CA PRO A 155 5.58 20.73 -15.26
C PRO A 155 5.82 19.61 -16.30
N ILE A 156 6.61 19.93 -17.32
CA ILE A 156 6.95 19.08 -18.47
C ILE A 156 8.35 18.46 -18.33
N PRO A 157 8.68 17.40 -19.11
CA PRO A 157 10.04 16.84 -19.14
C PRO A 157 11.10 17.86 -19.57
N VAL A 158 12.35 17.65 -19.13
CA VAL A 158 13.49 18.52 -19.46
C VAL A 158 14.01 18.21 -20.87
N CYS A 159 14.38 19.24 -21.62
CA CYS A 159 14.95 19.10 -22.97
C CYS A 159 16.37 18.50 -22.95
N ALA A 160 16.76 17.76 -23.99
CA ALA A 160 18.05 17.06 -24.04
C ALA A 160 19.29 17.97 -23.88
N PRO A 161 19.38 19.15 -24.52
CA PRO A 161 20.49 20.08 -24.31
C PRO A 161 20.57 20.58 -22.86
N ASP A 162 19.42 20.80 -22.23
CA ASP A 162 19.33 21.29 -20.86
C ASP A 162 19.76 20.21 -19.85
N VAL A 163 19.52 18.93 -20.13
CA VAL A 163 20.09 17.82 -19.35
C VAL A 163 21.61 17.89 -19.31
N VAL A 164 22.26 18.08 -20.46
CA VAL A 164 23.74 18.18 -20.54
C VAL A 164 24.24 19.41 -19.78
N GLN A 165 23.51 20.54 -19.86
CA GLN A 165 23.82 21.73 -19.08
C GLN A 165 23.68 21.45 -17.58
N PHE A 166 22.60 20.81 -17.14
CA PHE A 166 22.43 20.40 -15.74
C PHE A 166 23.57 19.50 -15.29
N GLN A 167 23.96 18.47 -16.05
CA GLN A 167 25.06 17.58 -15.68
C GLN A 167 26.42 18.29 -15.56
N ARG A 168 26.74 19.18 -16.50
CA ARG A 168 28.03 19.90 -16.50
C ARG A 168 28.12 20.98 -15.42
N GLN A 169 27.00 21.59 -15.07
CA GLN A 169 26.96 22.81 -14.26
C GLN A 169 26.42 22.60 -12.86
N ASN A 170 25.91 21.40 -12.59
CA ASN A 170 25.34 21.06 -11.31
C ASN A 170 26.40 21.13 -10.21
N GLN A 171 26.13 21.97 -9.21
CA GLN A 171 26.93 22.11 -8.00
C GLN A 171 26.12 21.79 -6.72
N VAL A 172 24.95 21.20 -6.91
CA VAL A 172 23.82 21.13 -5.96
C VAL A 172 23.51 19.70 -5.60
N PHE A 173 23.25 18.92 -6.65
CA PHE A 173 22.94 17.53 -6.59
C PHE A 173 24.26 16.77 -6.59
N GLU A 174 24.28 15.66 -5.88
CA GLU A 174 25.45 14.77 -5.85
C GLU A 174 25.71 14.15 -7.24
N SER A 175 24.63 13.89 -7.99
CA SER A 175 24.67 13.36 -9.36
C SER A 175 23.37 13.74 -10.08
N VAL A 176 23.44 13.89 -11.41
CA VAL A 176 22.28 14.14 -12.29
C VAL A 176 22.32 13.11 -13.41
N ALA A 177 21.19 12.45 -13.65
CA ALA A 177 21.00 11.49 -14.71
C ALA A 177 19.64 11.72 -15.35
N ALA A 178 19.55 11.52 -16.67
CA ALA A 178 18.30 11.51 -17.40
C ALA A 178 17.92 10.09 -17.81
N PHE A 179 16.63 9.93 -18.06
CA PHE A 179 16.04 8.74 -18.65
C PHE A 179 14.96 9.17 -19.63
N ARG A 180 14.72 8.36 -20.65
CA ARG A 180 13.70 8.57 -21.67
C ARG A 180 13.06 7.23 -22.00
N GLY A 181 11.75 7.17 -21.81
CA GLY A 181 10.93 6.02 -22.21
C GLY A 181 10.92 5.86 -23.72
N GLY A 182 10.97 4.61 -24.17
CA GLY A 182 10.86 4.20 -25.55
C GLY A 182 10.30 2.77 -25.65
N GLN A 183 10.22 2.27 -26.87
CA GLN A 183 9.83 0.89 -27.16
C GLN A 183 10.77 0.35 -28.24
N PHE A 184 11.13 -0.92 -28.13
CA PHE A 184 11.92 -1.63 -29.14
C PHE A 184 11.18 -2.88 -29.60
N ASP A 185 11.34 -3.23 -30.86
CA ASP A 185 10.94 -4.53 -31.38
C ASP A 185 12.09 -5.52 -31.16
N LEU A 186 11.89 -6.46 -30.22
CA LEU A 186 12.83 -7.55 -29.95
C LEU A 186 12.64 -8.65 -30.99
N ALA A 187 13.73 -8.98 -31.70
CA ALA A 187 13.75 -10.02 -32.73
C ALA A 187 15.00 -10.91 -32.60
N GLY A 188 14.93 -12.11 -33.19
CA GLY A 188 16.07 -13.02 -33.35
C GLY A 188 15.92 -14.38 -32.67
N GLU A 189 15.12 -14.48 -31.60
CA GLU A 189 14.75 -15.77 -30.98
C GLU A 189 13.24 -15.80 -30.68
N GLY A 190 12.50 -16.66 -31.38
CA GLY A 190 11.05 -16.78 -31.23
C GLY A 190 10.26 -15.71 -32.01
N GLU A 191 9.02 -15.49 -31.58
CA GLU A 191 8.13 -14.49 -32.18
C GLU A 191 8.58 -13.07 -31.84
N PRO A 192 8.59 -12.13 -32.80
CA PRO A 192 8.88 -10.73 -32.53
C PRO A 192 7.95 -10.17 -31.44
N GLU A 193 8.54 -9.59 -30.39
CA GLU A 193 7.81 -9.03 -29.26
C GLU A 193 8.18 -7.55 -29.11
N ARG A 194 7.18 -6.67 -29.00
CA ARG A 194 7.41 -5.27 -28.68
C ARG A 194 7.62 -5.12 -27.19
N ILE A 195 8.80 -4.65 -26.80
CA ILE A 195 9.20 -4.52 -25.41
C ILE A 195 9.38 -3.05 -25.01
N THR A 196 9.12 -2.75 -23.75
CA THR A 196 9.30 -1.40 -23.21
C THR A 196 10.78 -1.16 -22.92
N ALA A 197 11.28 0.00 -23.35
CA ALA A 197 12.69 0.35 -23.21
C ALA A 197 12.87 1.67 -22.45
N GLU A 198 14.00 1.81 -21.78
CA GLU A 198 14.44 3.06 -21.18
C GLU A 198 15.85 3.38 -21.67
N ARG A 199 15.99 4.50 -22.38
CA ARG A 199 17.29 5.13 -22.65
C ARG A 199 17.72 5.82 -21.37
N ILE A 200 18.90 5.49 -20.85
CA ILE A 200 19.36 5.98 -19.55
C ILE A 200 20.81 6.44 -19.60
N ASN A 201 21.14 7.48 -18.84
CA ASN A 201 22.54 7.82 -18.65
C ASN A 201 23.29 6.73 -17.89
N GLY A 202 24.58 6.57 -18.18
CA GLY A 202 25.40 5.49 -17.59
C GLY A 202 25.51 5.57 -16.06
N ASN A 203 25.41 6.77 -15.49
CA ASN A 203 25.45 7.01 -14.05
C ASN A 203 24.11 6.79 -13.31
N LEU A 204 23.01 6.52 -14.01
CA LEU A 204 21.66 6.45 -13.41
C LEU A 204 21.55 5.35 -12.36
N PHE A 205 22.01 4.13 -12.65
CA PHE A 205 21.92 3.02 -11.69
C PHE A 205 22.78 3.26 -10.44
N SER A 206 23.97 3.85 -10.62
CA SER A 206 24.83 4.27 -9.52
C SER A 206 24.18 5.36 -8.66
N LEU A 207 23.48 6.31 -9.27
CA LEU A 207 22.71 7.35 -8.58
C LEU A 207 21.58 6.73 -7.74
N LEU A 208 20.87 5.74 -8.28
CA LEU A 208 19.81 5.02 -7.56
C LEU A 208 20.36 4.03 -6.51
N GLY A 209 21.66 3.76 -6.53
CA GLY A 209 22.32 2.77 -5.67
C GLY A 209 21.92 1.34 -5.99
N VAL A 210 21.61 1.03 -7.26
CA VAL A 210 21.24 -0.31 -7.71
C VAL A 210 22.32 -0.86 -8.65
N GLN A 211 22.66 -2.14 -8.49
CA GLN A 211 23.58 -2.84 -9.38
C GLN A 211 22.89 -4.04 -10.05
N PRO A 212 23.24 -4.37 -11.30
CA PRO A 212 22.80 -5.62 -11.94
C PRO A 212 23.17 -6.84 -11.08
N MET A 213 22.28 -7.84 -11.04
CA MET A 213 22.54 -9.12 -10.37
C MET A 213 23.51 -10.01 -11.15
N LEU A 214 23.55 -9.84 -12.48
CA LEU A 214 24.46 -10.50 -13.40
C LEU A 214 25.09 -9.43 -14.29
N GLY A 215 26.37 -9.61 -14.61
CA GLY A 215 27.11 -8.69 -15.47
C GLY A 215 27.45 -7.37 -14.77
N ARG A 216 27.29 -6.25 -15.48
CA ARG A 216 27.68 -4.91 -14.99
C ARG A 216 26.73 -3.82 -15.49
N ALA A 217 26.81 -2.65 -14.86
CA ALA A 217 26.16 -1.43 -15.33
C ALA A 217 26.94 -0.78 -16.49
N PHE A 218 26.29 0.16 -17.17
CA PHE A 218 26.92 1.02 -18.17
C PHE A 218 28.01 1.90 -17.54
N THR A 219 29.08 2.17 -18.28
CA THR A 219 30.05 3.21 -17.92
C THR A 219 29.67 4.54 -18.57
N THR A 220 30.22 5.65 -18.08
CA THR A 220 30.00 6.98 -18.69
C THR A 220 30.60 7.09 -20.09
N GLU A 221 31.63 6.29 -20.39
CA GLU A 221 32.25 6.24 -21.72
C GLU A 221 31.35 5.53 -22.73
N GLU A 222 30.61 4.52 -22.27
CA GLU A 222 29.63 3.78 -23.06
C GLU A 222 28.30 4.52 -23.23
N ASP A 223 28.09 5.60 -22.47
CA ASP A 223 26.96 6.53 -22.60
C ASP A 223 27.21 7.58 -23.70
N GLN A 224 27.88 7.16 -24.77
CA GLN A 224 28.07 7.94 -25.99
C GLN A 224 27.28 7.32 -27.15
N PRO A 225 26.84 8.13 -28.13
CA PRO A 225 26.18 7.61 -29.31
C PRO A 225 27.06 6.57 -30.02
N GLY A 226 26.45 5.46 -30.45
CA GLY A 226 27.13 4.39 -31.19
C GLY A 226 27.43 3.12 -30.38
N HIS A 227 27.18 3.11 -29.07
CA HIS A 227 27.30 1.90 -28.25
C HIS A 227 25.98 1.11 -28.21
N SER A 228 25.94 -0.05 -28.87
CA SER A 228 24.79 -0.95 -28.85
C SER A 228 24.89 -1.94 -27.70
N LEU A 229 24.65 -1.47 -26.48
CA LEU A 229 24.66 -2.25 -25.24
C LEU A 229 23.26 -2.31 -24.62
N ALA A 230 22.91 -3.42 -24.01
CA ALA A 230 21.61 -3.61 -23.36
C ALA A 230 21.76 -4.21 -21.96
N ILE A 231 20.91 -3.78 -21.03
CA ILE A 231 20.73 -4.39 -19.72
C ILE A 231 19.27 -4.85 -19.63
N LEU A 232 19.05 -6.11 -19.29
CA LEU A 232 17.70 -6.70 -19.27
C LEU A 232 17.05 -6.56 -17.89
N SER A 233 15.73 -6.42 -17.88
CA SER A 233 14.93 -6.59 -16.67
C SER A 233 14.89 -8.08 -16.27
N TYR A 234 14.70 -8.36 -14.98
CA TYR A 234 14.53 -9.74 -14.51
C TYR A 234 13.32 -10.44 -15.17
N PRO A 235 12.14 -9.81 -15.31
CA PRO A 235 11.01 -10.42 -16.01
C PRO A 235 11.30 -10.79 -17.47
N LEU A 236 11.94 -9.89 -18.24
CA LEU A 236 12.28 -10.17 -19.64
C LEU A 236 13.28 -11.33 -19.73
N TRP A 237 14.31 -11.33 -18.88
CA TRP A 237 15.29 -12.40 -18.81
C TRP A 237 14.67 -13.76 -18.48
N GLN A 238 13.70 -13.81 -17.57
CA GLN A 238 12.99 -15.05 -17.22
C GLN A 238 12.08 -15.52 -18.37
N ARG A 239 11.26 -14.62 -18.94
CA ARG A 239 10.26 -15.01 -19.95
C ARG A 239 10.86 -15.36 -21.31
N HIS A 240 11.88 -14.62 -21.74
CA HIS A 240 12.44 -14.77 -23.09
C HIS A 240 13.71 -15.61 -23.11
N PHE A 241 14.55 -15.54 -22.06
CA PHE A 241 15.83 -16.27 -22.00
C PHE A 241 15.80 -17.45 -21.01
N SER A 242 14.63 -17.82 -20.50
CA SER A 242 14.43 -18.93 -19.55
C SER A 242 15.34 -18.87 -18.31
N GLY A 243 15.77 -17.66 -17.92
CA GLY A 243 16.70 -17.50 -16.79
C GLY A 243 18.12 -18.00 -17.04
N ASN A 244 18.57 -18.07 -18.30
CA ASN A 244 19.92 -18.54 -18.62
C ASN A 244 20.99 -17.47 -18.27
N SER A 245 21.95 -17.80 -17.40
CA SER A 245 23.06 -16.91 -17.02
C SER A 245 24.04 -16.63 -18.15
N GLY A 246 24.06 -17.46 -19.21
CA GLY A 246 24.84 -17.26 -20.44
C GLY A 246 24.32 -16.14 -21.35
N VAL A 247 23.34 -15.35 -20.89
CA VAL A 247 22.85 -14.18 -21.63
C VAL A 247 23.87 -13.04 -21.65
N ILE A 248 24.79 -12.97 -20.69
CA ILE A 248 25.83 -11.93 -20.66
C ILE A 248 26.83 -12.13 -21.81
N GLY A 249 27.07 -11.08 -22.57
CA GLY A 249 27.89 -11.08 -23.79
C GLY A 249 27.13 -11.54 -25.04
N ARG A 250 25.86 -11.94 -24.91
CA ARG A 250 25.02 -12.38 -26.03
C ARG A 250 24.47 -11.18 -26.79
N THR A 251 24.36 -11.30 -28.11
CA THR A 251 23.73 -10.27 -28.95
C THR A 251 22.24 -10.54 -29.12
N VAL A 252 21.42 -9.53 -28.85
CA VAL A 252 19.98 -9.49 -29.11
C VAL A 252 19.69 -8.46 -30.20
N THR A 253 18.64 -8.65 -30.99
CA THR A 253 18.29 -7.69 -32.04
C THR A 253 17.17 -6.80 -31.56
N LEU A 254 17.44 -5.50 -31.38
CA LEU A 254 16.44 -4.48 -31.04
C LEU A 254 16.30 -3.53 -32.22
N ASP A 255 15.10 -3.35 -32.76
CA ASP A 255 14.83 -2.53 -33.96
C ASP A 255 15.77 -2.86 -35.14
N ARG A 256 16.03 -4.16 -35.35
CA ARG A 256 16.95 -4.68 -36.38
C ARG A 256 18.41 -4.29 -36.19
N GLN A 257 18.79 -3.76 -35.03
CA GLN A 257 20.17 -3.46 -34.67
C GLN A 257 20.69 -4.46 -33.63
N PRO A 258 21.95 -4.92 -33.74
CA PRO A 258 22.53 -5.84 -32.78
C PRO A 258 22.93 -5.11 -31.49
N TYR A 259 22.35 -5.49 -30.36
CA TYR A 259 22.72 -5.01 -29.02
C TYR A 259 23.36 -6.13 -28.21
N THR A 260 24.48 -5.85 -27.56
CA THR A 260 25.14 -6.81 -26.67
C THR A 260 24.60 -6.69 -25.25
N VAL A 261 24.10 -7.78 -24.69
CA VAL A 261 23.60 -7.82 -23.32
C VAL A 261 24.78 -7.84 -22.35
N ILE A 262 24.87 -6.84 -21.48
CA ILE A 262 25.97 -6.71 -20.52
C ILE A 262 25.55 -6.87 -19.06
N GLY A 263 24.25 -6.93 -18.78
CA GLY A 263 23.74 -7.08 -17.42
C GLY A 263 22.27 -7.49 -17.33
N VAL A 264 21.90 -8.01 -16.17
CA VAL A 264 20.50 -8.32 -15.79
C VAL A 264 20.19 -7.68 -14.44
N MET A 265 19.08 -6.96 -14.35
CA MET A 265 18.68 -6.26 -13.12
C MET A 265 18.12 -7.20 -12.04
N PRO A 266 18.21 -6.82 -10.75
CA PRO A 266 17.61 -7.58 -9.64
C PRO A 266 16.10 -7.82 -9.79
N ARG A 267 15.58 -8.92 -9.21
CA ARG A 267 14.14 -9.27 -9.25
C ARG A 267 13.23 -8.19 -8.66
N ASN A 268 13.73 -7.47 -7.66
CA ASN A 268 13.02 -6.39 -6.95
C ASN A 268 13.24 -5.00 -7.56
N PHE A 269 13.95 -4.91 -8.70
CA PHE A 269 14.15 -3.65 -9.41
C PHE A 269 13.10 -3.46 -10.50
N ALA A 270 12.43 -2.31 -10.47
CA ALA A 270 11.49 -1.86 -11.50
C ALA A 270 11.70 -0.37 -11.76
N PHE A 271 11.74 0.04 -13.03
CA PHE A 271 12.08 1.40 -13.43
C PHE A 271 11.29 1.86 -14.66
N PRO A 272 10.87 3.14 -14.72
CA PRO A 272 10.54 3.97 -13.57
C PRO A 272 9.54 3.22 -12.69
N LEU A 273 9.30 3.68 -11.47
CA LEU A 273 8.04 3.37 -10.81
C LEU A 273 6.96 4.15 -11.56
N ARG A 274 6.65 3.75 -12.80
CA ARG A 274 5.78 4.51 -13.70
C ARG A 274 4.47 4.69 -12.96
N GLY A 275 4.11 5.95 -12.69
CA GLY A 275 2.75 6.30 -12.31
C GLY A 275 1.78 5.83 -13.40
N MET A 276 0.48 5.91 -13.15
CA MET A 276 -0.55 5.36 -14.04
C MET A 276 -0.55 5.91 -15.49
N GLU A 277 0.28 6.89 -15.83
CA GLU A 277 0.23 7.60 -17.11
C GLU A 277 0.94 6.88 -18.28
N GLN A 278 1.81 5.87 -18.06
CA GLN A 278 2.62 5.33 -19.18
C GLN A 278 2.72 3.82 -19.38
N GLY A 279 2.07 2.97 -18.57
CA GLY A 279 2.01 1.51 -18.82
C GLY A 279 3.37 0.78 -18.74
N ASP A 280 3.36 -0.43 -18.18
CA ASP A 280 4.44 -1.43 -18.08
C ASP A 280 5.84 -1.00 -17.58
N ALA A 281 6.47 -1.86 -16.76
CA ALA A 281 7.86 -1.68 -16.33
C ALA A 281 8.83 -1.81 -17.51
N ALA A 282 9.98 -1.12 -17.46
CA ALA A 282 11.00 -1.25 -18.49
C ALA A 282 11.51 -2.70 -18.58
N ASP A 283 11.46 -3.28 -19.78
CA ASP A 283 11.95 -4.60 -20.09
C ASP A 283 13.45 -4.57 -20.43
N VAL A 284 13.91 -3.49 -21.06
CA VAL A 284 15.32 -3.29 -21.43
C VAL A 284 15.78 -1.86 -21.15
N PHE A 285 17.03 -1.74 -20.74
CA PHE A 285 17.74 -0.46 -20.59
C PHE A 285 18.84 -0.38 -21.64
N VAL A 286 18.96 0.77 -22.29
CA VAL A 286 20.01 1.06 -23.27
C VAL A 286 20.68 2.40 -22.93
N PRO A 287 21.94 2.64 -23.36
CA PRO A 287 22.60 3.92 -23.16
C PRO A 287 21.79 5.09 -23.72
N MET A 288 21.85 6.25 -23.05
CA MET A 288 21.19 7.46 -23.52
C MET A 288 21.85 7.94 -24.80
N GLY A 289 23.16 8.14 -24.78
CA GLY A 289 23.96 8.47 -25.97
C GLY A 289 23.31 9.53 -26.86
N PHE A 290 23.07 10.74 -26.32
CA PHE A 290 22.37 11.82 -27.03
C PHE A 290 22.89 12.01 -28.46
N THR A 291 22.01 12.00 -29.45
CA THR A 291 22.41 12.22 -30.85
C THR A 291 22.77 13.67 -31.10
N ARG A 292 23.48 13.92 -32.21
CA ARG A 292 23.81 15.29 -32.59
C ARG A 292 22.56 16.11 -32.90
N GLU A 293 21.50 15.50 -33.46
CA GLU A 293 20.23 16.21 -33.66
C GLU A 293 19.56 16.55 -32.33
N GLU A 294 19.51 15.62 -31.38
CA GLU A 294 18.92 15.85 -30.04
C GLU A 294 19.64 16.97 -29.27
N LEU A 295 20.94 17.16 -29.51
CA LEU A 295 21.74 18.23 -28.91
C LEU A 295 21.73 19.53 -29.71
N ALA A 296 21.45 19.47 -31.02
CA ALA A 296 21.44 20.65 -31.90
C ALA A 296 20.13 21.43 -31.85
N ASP A 297 19.07 20.85 -31.28
CA ASP A 297 17.73 21.44 -31.24
C ASP A 297 17.61 22.68 -30.30
N VAL A 298 18.69 23.07 -29.60
CA VAL A 298 18.78 24.36 -28.89
C VAL A 298 20.20 24.91 -29.01
N GLY A 299 20.34 26.12 -29.56
CA GLY A 299 21.62 26.80 -29.83
C GLY A 299 22.55 26.97 -28.60
N ASP A 300 23.85 27.09 -28.91
CA ASP A 300 25.03 27.00 -28.04
C ASP A 300 24.99 27.67 -26.64
N GLY A 301 25.24 26.86 -25.60
CA GLY A 301 26.20 27.04 -24.48
C GLY A 301 26.06 28.18 -23.43
N ILE A 302 26.15 27.84 -22.12
CA ILE A 302 27.17 28.32 -21.13
C ILE A 302 26.78 28.07 -19.64
N THR A 303 27.82 27.71 -18.90
CA THR A 303 28.04 27.28 -17.49
C THR A 303 27.70 28.28 -16.37
N LEU A 304 26.98 27.88 -15.28
CA LEU A 304 27.42 27.92 -13.84
C LEU A 304 26.28 27.85 -12.75
N ALA A 305 26.52 27.09 -11.65
CA ALA A 305 26.24 27.30 -10.19
C ALA A 305 24.90 27.88 -9.65
N ARG A 306 24.31 27.52 -8.48
CA ARG A 306 24.33 26.41 -7.48
C ARG A 306 23.14 26.42 -6.44
N ALA A 307 22.05 25.67 -6.71
CA ALA A 307 21.06 25.07 -5.78
C ALA A 307 19.56 25.34 -5.94
N ASN A 308 18.90 26.11 -5.09
CA ASN A 308 17.43 26.23 -5.14
C ASN A 308 16.96 27.62 -5.60
N ALA A 309 17.76 28.66 -5.36
CA ALA A 309 17.72 29.85 -6.20
C ALA A 309 18.19 29.50 -7.62
N ASP A 310 19.05 28.49 -7.77
CA ASP A 310 19.75 28.22 -9.00
C ASP A 310 19.17 27.14 -9.87
N VAL A 311 18.25 26.30 -9.44
CA VAL A 311 17.46 25.55 -10.43
C VAL A 311 16.61 26.53 -11.25
N ASN A 312 16.01 27.54 -10.58
CA ASN A 312 15.35 28.65 -11.26
C ASN A 312 16.33 29.65 -11.90
N ALA A 313 17.53 29.88 -11.35
CA ALA A 313 18.53 30.75 -11.97
C ALA A 313 19.27 30.08 -13.13
N ILE A 314 19.43 28.75 -13.12
CA ILE A 314 19.88 27.93 -14.26
C ILE A 314 18.77 27.96 -15.31
N ALA A 315 17.51 27.73 -14.95
CA ALA A 315 16.40 27.89 -15.89
C ALA A 315 16.34 29.32 -16.47
N TYR A 316 16.53 30.35 -15.65
CA TYR A 316 16.63 31.74 -16.09
C TYR A 316 17.87 31.99 -16.95
N ARG A 317 19.01 31.33 -16.70
CA ARG A 317 20.25 31.48 -17.47
C ARG A 317 20.22 30.71 -18.79
N ILE A 318 19.60 29.53 -18.81
CA ILE A 318 19.20 28.81 -20.02
C ILE A 318 18.28 29.71 -20.85
N LEU A 319 17.31 30.37 -20.22
CA LEU A 319 16.47 31.37 -20.91
C LEU A 319 17.29 32.52 -21.56
N GLN A 320 18.44 32.88 -20.98
CA GLN A 320 19.34 33.90 -21.55
C GLN A 320 20.17 33.38 -22.74
N THR A 321 20.35 32.07 -22.89
CA THR A 321 20.98 31.49 -24.10
C THR A 321 19.97 31.35 -25.24
N TYR A 322 18.66 31.46 -24.95
CA TYR A 322 17.62 31.41 -25.96
C TYR A 322 17.59 32.71 -26.80
N PRO A 323 17.15 32.63 -28.08
CA PRO A 323 16.96 33.80 -28.93
C PRO A 323 16.05 34.86 -28.27
N PRO A 324 16.25 36.17 -28.54
CA PRO A 324 15.52 37.26 -27.88
C PRO A 324 13.99 37.12 -27.96
N GLN A 325 13.49 36.59 -29.08
CA GLN A 325 12.06 36.35 -29.30
C GLN A 325 11.40 35.36 -28.31
N PHE A 326 12.18 34.48 -27.67
CA PHE A 326 11.69 33.47 -26.72
C PHE A 326 11.98 33.88 -25.27
N ARG A 327 13.08 34.59 -25.04
CA ARG A 327 13.54 35.07 -23.74
C ARG A 327 12.51 35.90 -22.98
N ASP A 328 11.79 36.78 -23.68
CA ASP A 328 10.83 37.69 -23.02
C ASP A 328 9.43 37.06 -22.83
N ARG A 329 9.23 35.84 -23.36
CA ARG A 329 7.90 35.20 -23.48
C ARG A 329 7.78 33.88 -22.73
N ILE A 330 8.90 33.17 -22.52
CA ILE A 330 8.94 31.91 -21.76
C ILE A 330 9.27 32.23 -20.30
N LYS A 331 8.42 31.79 -19.37
CA LYS A 331 8.78 31.72 -17.94
C LYS A 331 9.26 30.30 -17.67
N LEU A 332 10.54 30.03 -17.91
CA LEU A 332 11.15 28.73 -17.59
C LEU A 332 11.44 28.70 -16.09
N GLY A 333 10.65 27.92 -15.35
CA GLY A 333 11.02 27.47 -14.02
C GLY A 333 11.57 26.05 -14.12
N ALA A 334 12.37 25.62 -13.16
CA ALA A 334 12.62 24.19 -12.98
C ALA A 334 12.21 23.81 -11.56
N VAL A 335 11.49 22.70 -11.44
CA VAL A 335 10.94 22.26 -10.15
C VAL A 335 11.57 20.92 -9.79
N ALA A 336 12.23 20.89 -8.64
CA ALA A 336 12.69 19.67 -8.01
C ALA A 336 11.51 19.07 -7.23
N LEU A 337 10.85 18.07 -7.80
CA LEU A 337 9.74 17.37 -7.13
C LEU A 337 10.30 16.13 -6.44
N PRO A 338 9.99 15.90 -5.16
CA PRO A 338 10.45 14.69 -4.49
C PRO A 338 9.86 13.48 -5.23
N LEU A 339 10.70 12.48 -5.50
CA LEU A 339 10.35 11.37 -6.40
C LEU A 339 9.09 10.62 -5.95
N ASN A 340 8.88 10.51 -4.63
CA ASN A 340 7.68 9.91 -4.05
C ASN A 340 6.37 10.66 -4.39
N ALA A 341 6.40 11.99 -4.48
CA ALA A 341 5.23 12.81 -4.78
C ALA A 341 4.83 12.69 -6.25
N GLN A 342 5.78 12.49 -7.17
CA GLN A 342 5.44 12.20 -8.57
C GLN A 342 4.88 10.79 -8.76
N VAL A 343 5.54 9.79 -8.16
CA VAL A 343 5.16 8.38 -8.33
C VAL A 343 3.83 8.08 -7.66
N VAL A 344 3.58 8.65 -6.48
CA VAL A 344 2.47 8.26 -5.61
C VAL A 344 1.47 9.39 -5.36
N GLY A 345 1.83 10.66 -5.61
CA GLY A 345 1.05 11.82 -5.14
C GLY A 345 -0.40 11.84 -5.59
N LYS A 346 -0.68 11.55 -6.89
CA LYS A 346 -2.05 11.50 -7.43
C LYS A 346 -2.86 10.34 -6.82
N VAL A 347 -2.22 9.20 -6.57
CA VAL A 347 -2.87 7.96 -6.10
C VAL A 347 -3.04 7.94 -4.57
N ARG A 348 -2.16 8.65 -3.85
CA ARG A 348 -2.16 8.72 -2.38
C ARG A 348 -3.51 9.19 -1.84
N THR A 349 -4.06 10.26 -2.38
CA THR A 349 -5.34 10.81 -1.91
C THR A 349 -6.47 9.82 -2.12
N LEU A 350 -6.51 9.17 -3.29
CA LEU A 350 -7.52 8.15 -3.59
C LEU A 350 -7.40 6.93 -2.66
N LEU A 351 -6.18 6.43 -2.43
CA LEU A 351 -5.95 5.30 -1.52
C LEU A 351 -6.27 5.63 -0.06
N LEU A 352 -5.98 6.86 0.40
CA LEU A 352 -6.34 7.31 1.75
C LEU A 352 -7.85 7.47 1.92
N LEU A 353 -8.56 7.99 0.91
CA LEU A 353 -10.02 8.04 0.90
C LEU A 353 -10.61 6.63 0.97
N LEU A 354 -10.07 5.69 0.18
CA LEU A 354 -10.50 4.30 0.19
C LEU A 354 -10.22 3.62 1.54
N LEU A 355 -9.06 3.88 2.15
CA LEU A 355 -8.72 3.38 3.49
C LEU A 355 -9.71 3.91 4.54
N GLY A 356 -10.06 5.20 4.47
CA GLY A 356 -11.08 5.80 5.35
C GLY A 356 -12.46 5.16 5.16
N ALA A 357 -12.89 4.97 3.90
CA ALA A 357 -14.17 4.33 3.58
C ALA A 357 -14.26 2.90 4.13
N VAL A 358 -13.22 2.10 3.95
CA VAL A 358 -13.16 0.71 4.45
C VAL A 358 -13.01 0.68 5.98
N GLY A 359 -12.43 1.70 6.59
CA GLY A 359 -12.48 1.93 8.04
C GLY A 359 -13.92 2.10 8.56
N PHE A 360 -14.77 2.85 7.86
CA PHE A 360 -16.19 2.96 8.20
C PHE A 360 -16.93 1.61 8.06
N VAL A 361 -16.62 0.82 7.03
CA VAL A 361 -17.17 -0.54 6.88
C VAL A 361 -16.81 -1.42 8.08
N LEU A 362 -15.58 -1.32 8.60
CA LEU A 362 -15.20 -2.03 9.82
C LEU A 362 -15.97 -1.55 11.05
N LEU A 363 -16.22 -0.24 11.18
CA LEU A 363 -17.04 0.29 12.27
C LEU A 363 -18.48 -0.27 12.21
N ILE A 364 -19.06 -0.40 11.02
CA ILE A 364 -20.38 -1.05 10.82
C ILE A 364 -20.32 -2.52 11.21
N ALA A 365 -19.29 -3.24 10.76
CA ALA A 365 -19.09 -4.64 11.11
C ALA A 365 -18.98 -4.82 12.64
N CYS A 366 -18.23 -3.94 13.30
CA CYS A 366 -18.09 -3.94 14.74
C CYS A 366 -19.39 -3.59 15.48
N ALA A 367 -20.16 -2.61 15.01
CA ALA A 367 -21.46 -2.25 15.56
C ALA A 367 -22.45 -3.43 15.45
N ASN A 368 -22.47 -4.11 14.31
CA ASN A 368 -23.24 -5.32 14.09
C ASN A 368 -22.89 -6.43 15.10
N VAL A 369 -21.60 -6.71 15.26
CA VAL A 369 -21.12 -7.70 16.23
C VAL A 369 -21.48 -7.29 17.65
N ALA A 370 -21.34 -6.02 18.02
CA ALA A 370 -21.74 -5.50 19.32
C ALA A 370 -23.25 -5.65 19.57
N ASN A 371 -24.10 -5.39 18.57
CA ASN A 371 -25.54 -5.60 18.64
C ASN A 371 -25.90 -7.09 18.83
N LEU A 372 -25.22 -7.99 18.13
CA LEU A 372 -25.39 -9.44 18.32
C LEU A 372 -24.93 -9.88 19.72
N LEU A 373 -23.83 -9.33 20.24
CA LEU A 373 -23.32 -9.60 21.58
C LEU A 373 -24.27 -9.08 22.67
N LEU A 374 -24.84 -7.89 22.51
CA LEU A 374 -25.85 -7.34 23.41
C LEU A 374 -27.10 -8.23 23.47
N THR A 375 -27.57 -8.68 22.30
CA THR A 375 -28.72 -9.60 22.20
C THR A 375 -28.43 -10.93 22.89
N ARG A 376 -27.23 -11.48 22.69
CA ARG A 376 -26.79 -12.72 23.35
C ARG A 376 -26.60 -12.54 24.86
N ALA A 377 -26.12 -11.38 25.32
CA ALA A 377 -25.96 -11.07 26.72
C ALA A 377 -27.31 -11.02 27.45
N ALA A 378 -28.36 -10.50 26.82
CA ALA A 378 -29.73 -10.51 27.36
C ALA A 378 -30.24 -11.95 27.61
N HIS A 379 -30.00 -12.86 26.66
CA HIS A 379 -30.35 -14.28 26.86
C HIS A 379 -29.53 -14.97 27.98
N ARG A 380 -28.30 -14.50 28.23
CA ARG A 380 -27.40 -15.05 29.27
C ARG A 380 -27.52 -14.32 30.61
N GLN A 381 -28.41 -13.35 30.74
CA GLN A 381 -28.51 -12.50 31.93
C GLN A 381 -28.82 -13.31 33.20
N ARG A 382 -29.68 -14.34 33.12
CA ARG A 382 -29.96 -15.26 34.24
C ARG A 382 -28.72 -16.04 34.68
N GLU A 383 -27.92 -16.54 33.73
CA GLU A 383 -26.67 -17.25 34.02
C GLU A 383 -25.66 -16.33 34.74
N ILE A 384 -25.52 -15.10 34.25
CA ILE A 384 -24.61 -14.09 34.80
C ILE A 384 -25.06 -13.68 36.21
N ALA A 385 -26.35 -13.45 36.43
CA ALA A 385 -26.91 -13.10 37.73
C ALA A 385 -26.70 -14.21 38.77
N VAL A 386 -26.92 -15.48 38.40
CA VAL A 386 -26.66 -16.63 39.29
C VAL A 386 -25.17 -16.72 39.66
N ARG A 387 -24.25 -16.50 38.72
CA ARG A 387 -22.81 -16.51 39.01
C ARG A 387 -22.39 -15.36 39.93
N LEU A 388 -22.95 -14.17 39.73
CA LEU A 388 -22.72 -13.03 40.62
C LEU A 388 -23.26 -13.30 42.03
N ALA A 389 -24.44 -13.92 42.15
CA ALA A 389 -25.04 -14.32 43.43
C ALA A 389 -24.22 -15.40 44.15
N LEU A 390 -23.55 -16.29 43.41
CA LEU A 390 -22.61 -17.29 43.94
C LEU A 390 -21.23 -16.70 44.30
N GLY A 391 -21.05 -15.37 44.20
CA GLY A 391 -19.82 -14.69 44.61
C GLY A 391 -18.74 -14.55 43.53
N ALA A 392 -19.05 -14.81 42.26
CA ALA A 392 -18.08 -14.62 41.18
C ALA A 392 -17.71 -13.13 41.03
N GLY A 393 -16.42 -12.81 41.10
CA GLY A 393 -15.95 -11.44 40.92
C GLY A 393 -16.25 -10.87 39.52
N ARG A 394 -16.68 -9.60 39.45
CA ARG A 394 -17.01 -8.90 38.18
C ARG A 394 -15.87 -8.94 37.15
N LEU A 395 -14.61 -8.89 37.62
CA LEU A 395 -13.43 -8.96 36.77
C LEU A 395 -13.28 -10.33 36.08
N ARG A 396 -13.68 -11.43 36.73
CA ARG A 396 -13.66 -12.79 36.16
C ARG A 396 -14.63 -12.88 34.96
N LEU A 397 -15.82 -12.32 35.10
CA LEU A 397 -16.84 -12.29 34.05
C LEU A 397 -16.41 -11.40 32.87
N LEU A 398 -15.85 -10.22 33.15
CA LEU A 398 -15.32 -9.33 32.10
C LEU A 398 -14.18 -9.99 31.33
N ARG A 399 -13.24 -10.67 32.01
CA ARG A 399 -12.12 -11.38 31.37
C ARG A 399 -12.60 -12.53 30.49
N GLN A 400 -13.59 -13.28 30.96
CA GLN A 400 -14.20 -14.38 30.21
C GLN A 400 -14.89 -13.88 28.92
N LEU A 401 -15.69 -12.80 29.01
CA LEU A 401 -16.34 -12.20 27.84
C LEU A 401 -15.33 -11.59 26.87
N ALA A 402 -14.27 -10.96 27.39
CA ALA A 402 -13.17 -10.46 26.56
C ALA A 402 -12.46 -11.60 25.81
N ALA A 403 -12.24 -12.75 26.45
CA ALA A 403 -11.64 -13.93 25.80
C ALA A 403 -12.55 -14.49 24.70
N GLU A 404 -13.87 -14.57 24.92
CA GLU A 404 -14.85 -14.97 23.89
C GLU A 404 -14.81 -14.05 22.67
N ASN A 405 -14.81 -12.74 22.89
CA ASN A 405 -14.80 -11.74 21.81
C ASN A 405 -13.47 -11.68 21.08
N LEU A 406 -12.37 -11.86 21.81
CA LEU A 406 -11.04 -11.91 21.20
C LEU A 406 -10.89 -13.14 20.30
N LEU A 407 -11.42 -14.30 20.70
CA LEU A 407 -11.42 -15.49 19.85
C LEU A 407 -12.23 -15.28 18.56
N LEU A 408 -13.37 -14.60 18.63
CA LEU A 408 -14.16 -14.22 17.45
C LEU A 408 -13.39 -13.28 16.52
N ALA A 409 -12.74 -12.26 17.07
CA ALA A 409 -11.96 -11.30 16.30
C ALA A 409 -10.75 -11.97 15.64
N LEU A 410 -10.05 -12.87 16.33
CA LEU A 410 -8.94 -13.63 15.76
C LEU A 410 -9.40 -14.61 14.68
N ALA A 411 -10.55 -15.28 14.86
CA ALA A 411 -11.13 -16.14 13.83
C ALA A 411 -11.54 -15.32 12.59
N GLY A 412 -12.16 -14.15 12.79
CA GLY A 412 -12.50 -13.22 11.72
C GLY A 412 -11.27 -12.72 10.99
N ALA A 413 -10.22 -12.31 11.71
CA ALA A 413 -8.96 -11.88 11.14
C ALA A 413 -8.26 -12.99 10.35
N GLY A 414 -8.25 -14.23 10.86
CA GLY A 414 -7.70 -15.37 10.14
C GLY A 414 -8.42 -15.63 8.81
N LEU A 415 -9.76 -15.61 8.81
CA LEU A 415 -10.55 -15.75 7.59
C LEU A 415 -10.40 -14.54 6.66
N GLY A 416 -10.30 -13.33 7.21
CA GLY A 416 -10.05 -12.09 6.46
C GLY A 416 -8.68 -12.06 5.78
N LEU A 417 -7.65 -12.64 6.40
CA LEU A 417 -6.32 -12.82 5.80
C LEU A 417 -6.36 -13.78 4.61
N LEU A 418 -7.09 -14.89 4.72
CA LEU A 418 -7.29 -15.82 3.61
C LEU A 418 -7.98 -15.12 2.43
N LEU A 419 -9.05 -14.37 2.70
CA LEU A 419 -9.73 -13.57 1.66
C LEU A 419 -8.79 -12.53 1.04
N THR A 420 -7.97 -11.86 1.85
CA THR A 420 -6.99 -10.87 1.36
C THR A 420 -5.96 -11.52 0.43
N PHE A 421 -5.45 -12.68 0.79
CA PHE A 421 -4.49 -13.42 -0.03
C PHE A 421 -5.09 -13.79 -1.40
N GLU A 422 -6.32 -14.29 -1.42
CA GLU A 422 -7.04 -14.62 -2.65
C GLU A 422 -7.33 -13.38 -3.50
N ILE A 423 -7.73 -12.26 -2.89
CA ILE A 423 -7.97 -10.99 -3.60
C ILE A 423 -6.68 -10.49 -4.26
N ILE A 424 -5.56 -10.47 -3.54
CA ILE A 424 -4.26 -10.04 -4.07
C ILE A 424 -3.83 -10.97 -5.22
N HIS A 425 -3.99 -12.28 -5.05
CA HIS A 425 -3.64 -13.26 -6.08
C HIS A 425 -4.50 -13.11 -7.34
N LEU A 426 -5.80 -12.89 -7.20
CA LEU A 426 -6.72 -12.66 -8.33
C LEU A 426 -6.39 -11.35 -9.06
N MET A 427 -6.07 -10.29 -8.31
CA MET A 427 -5.63 -9.01 -8.89
C MET A 427 -4.35 -9.19 -9.70
N ALA A 428 -3.35 -9.90 -9.16
CA ALA A 428 -2.07 -10.13 -9.84
C ALA A 428 -2.18 -10.97 -11.12
N THR A 429 -3.16 -11.88 -11.20
CA THR A 429 -3.33 -12.78 -12.34
C THR A 429 -4.30 -12.28 -13.39
N ARG A 430 -5.21 -11.35 -13.06
CA ARG A 430 -6.28 -10.90 -13.97
C ARG A 430 -6.32 -9.42 -14.29
N MET A 431 -5.64 -8.55 -13.53
CA MET A 431 -5.59 -7.12 -13.87
C MET A 431 -4.41 -6.84 -14.82
N PRO A 432 -4.61 -6.06 -15.90
CA PRO A 432 -3.51 -5.50 -16.70
C PRO A 432 -2.52 -4.73 -15.81
N ALA A 433 -1.23 -4.77 -16.13
CA ALA A 433 -0.10 -4.32 -15.31
C ALA A 433 0.03 -2.78 -15.11
N ASN A 434 -1.09 -2.07 -15.00
CA ASN A 434 -1.15 -0.61 -14.92
C ASN A 434 -1.11 -0.04 -13.50
N ILE A 435 -1.15 -0.88 -12.46
CA ILE A 435 -1.04 -0.42 -11.07
C ILE A 435 0.45 -0.39 -10.66
N PRO A 436 1.01 0.77 -10.28
CA PRO A 436 2.40 0.85 -9.85
C PRO A 436 2.65 -0.06 -8.64
N ARG A 437 3.73 -0.85 -8.69
CA ARG A 437 4.16 -1.77 -7.60
C ARG A 437 3.19 -2.91 -7.25
N VAL A 438 2.36 -3.43 -8.19
CA VAL A 438 1.51 -4.63 -7.92
C VAL A 438 2.32 -5.79 -7.34
N ASN A 439 3.51 -6.03 -7.90
CA ASN A 439 4.40 -7.11 -7.46
C ASN A 439 5.00 -6.90 -6.06
N ALA A 440 4.88 -5.70 -5.47
CA ALA A 440 5.31 -5.41 -4.10
C ALA A 440 4.18 -5.56 -3.08
N ILE A 441 2.94 -5.80 -3.52
CA ILE A 441 1.79 -6.04 -2.65
C ILE A 441 1.91 -7.47 -2.13
N GLU A 442 2.58 -7.61 -1.01
CA GLU A 442 2.76 -8.87 -0.30
C GLU A 442 2.23 -8.73 1.13
N VAL A 443 1.65 -9.81 1.65
CA VAL A 443 1.29 -9.91 3.05
C VAL A 443 2.58 -10.12 3.85
N ASP A 444 3.18 -9.01 4.28
CA ASP A 444 4.41 -8.99 5.07
C ASP A 444 4.11 -8.98 6.59
N LEU A 445 5.17 -8.94 7.39
CA LEU A 445 5.05 -8.85 8.85
C LEU A 445 4.32 -7.58 9.29
N THR A 446 4.44 -6.48 8.55
CA THR A 446 3.77 -5.19 8.84
C THR A 446 2.26 -5.32 8.68
N VAL A 447 1.80 -5.90 7.58
CA VAL A 447 0.39 -6.19 7.31
C VAL A 447 -0.17 -7.18 8.34
N LEU A 448 0.58 -8.24 8.67
CA LEU A 448 0.17 -9.19 9.72
C LEU A 448 0.06 -8.52 11.09
N ALA A 449 1.03 -7.67 11.47
CA ALA A 449 1.02 -6.93 12.71
C ALA A 449 -0.13 -5.91 12.75
N PHE A 450 -0.40 -5.22 11.65
CA PHE A 450 -1.55 -4.33 11.50
C PHE A 450 -2.86 -5.09 11.69
N THR A 451 -3.03 -6.21 10.99
CA THR A 451 -4.23 -7.06 11.06
C THR A 451 -4.46 -7.59 12.47
N LEU A 452 -3.41 -8.08 13.12
CA LEU A 452 -3.47 -8.56 14.50
C LEU A 452 -3.82 -7.43 15.46
N SER A 453 -3.21 -6.26 15.30
CA SER A 453 -3.51 -5.08 16.11
C SER A 453 -4.96 -4.63 15.94
N LEU A 454 -5.46 -4.64 14.70
CA LEU A 454 -6.84 -4.30 14.37
C LEU A 454 -7.82 -5.31 14.96
N ALA A 455 -7.52 -6.61 14.88
CA ALA A 455 -8.32 -7.68 15.49
C ALA A 455 -8.35 -7.58 17.03
N LEU A 456 -7.20 -7.31 17.66
CA LEU A 456 -7.11 -7.09 19.10
C LEU A 456 -7.91 -5.87 19.52
N LEU A 457 -7.75 -4.74 18.82
CA LEU A 457 -8.43 -3.49 19.13
C LEU A 457 -9.94 -3.60 18.95
N THR A 458 -10.41 -4.21 17.85
CA THR A 458 -11.84 -4.40 17.59
C THR A 458 -12.46 -5.37 18.60
N GLY A 459 -11.82 -6.51 18.85
CA GLY A 459 -12.27 -7.49 19.85
C GLY A 459 -12.30 -6.93 21.27
N LEU A 460 -11.35 -6.06 21.63
CA LEU A 460 -11.28 -5.44 22.95
C LEU A 460 -12.33 -4.33 23.09
N VAL A 461 -12.34 -3.35 22.18
CA VAL A 461 -13.22 -2.17 22.26
C VAL A 461 -14.68 -2.62 22.17
N PHE A 462 -15.06 -3.31 21.11
CA PHE A 462 -16.46 -3.67 20.86
C PHE A 462 -16.91 -4.89 21.65
N GLY A 463 -15.97 -5.69 22.18
CA GLY A 463 -16.28 -6.75 23.12
C GLY A 463 -16.45 -6.27 24.57
N MET A 464 -15.73 -5.22 24.99
CA MET A 464 -15.82 -4.68 26.35
C MET A 464 -17.05 -3.82 26.58
N VAL A 465 -17.48 -3.01 25.60
CA VAL A 465 -18.69 -2.17 25.73
C VAL A 465 -19.93 -2.98 26.18
N PRO A 466 -20.32 -4.08 25.52
CA PRO A 466 -21.46 -4.89 25.96
C PRO A 466 -21.19 -5.64 27.28
N ALA A 467 -19.94 -6.05 27.53
CA ALA A 467 -19.55 -6.73 28.77
C ALA A 467 -19.67 -5.82 30.00
N LEU A 468 -19.28 -4.55 29.86
CA LEU A 468 -19.42 -3.53 30.90
C LEU A 468 -20.90 -3.23 31.16
N ALA A 469 -21.72 -3.08 30.12
CA ALA A 469 -23.16 -2.89 30.26
C ALA A 469 -23.80 -4.06 31.03
N ALA A 470 -23.50 -5.30 30.64
CA ALA A 470 -24.01 -6.51 31.30
C ALA A 470 -23.53 -6.65 32.76
N SER A 471 -22.37 -6.11 33.12
CA SER A 471 -21.86 -6.19 34.51
C SER A 471 -22.51 -5.22 35.49
N ARG A 472 -23.19 -4.18 34.99
CA ARG A 472 -23.84 -3.13 35.79
C ARG A 472 -25.31 -3.41 36.10
N THR A 473 -25.87 -4.53 35.63
CA THR A 473 -27.26 -4.88 35.95
C THR A 473 -27.40 -5.29 37.41
N ASP A 474 -28.40 -4.69 38.06
CA ASP A 474 -28.66 -4.90 39.48
C ASP A 474 -29.26 -6.30 39.72
N VAL A 475 -28.60 -7.08 40.58
CA VAL A 475 -28.97 -8.48 40.86
C VAL A 475 -30.31 -8.56 41.61
N HIS A 476 -30.65 -7.50 42.35
CA HIS A 476 -31.88 -7.44 43.14
C HIS A 476 -33.15 -7.20 42.32
N SER A 477 -33.07 -6.47 41.20
CA SER A 477 -34.24 -6.25 40.31
C SER A 477 -34.50 -7.46 39.41
N THR A 478 -33.43 -8.09 38.91
CA THR A 478 -33.52 -9.21 37.95
C THR A 478 -34.07 -10.51 38.55
N LEU A 479 -33.92 -10.74 39.86
CA LEU A 479 -34.46 -11.92 40.54
C LEU A 479 -35.93 -11.74 40.98
N LYS A 480 -36.44 -10.51 41.11
CA LYS A 480 -37.84 -10.22 41.48
C LYS A 480 -38.80 -10.17 40.29
N GLU A 481 -38.32 -9.89 39.08
CA GLU A 481 -39.14 -9.70 37.86
C GLU A 481 -39.47 -11.01 37.13
N GLY A 482 -39.79 -12.07 37.86
CA GLY A 482 -40.21 -13.35 37.31
C GLY A 482 -41.67 -13.34 36.83
N GLY A 483 -42.01 -12.57 35.80
CA GLY A 483 -43.35 -12.68 35.18
C GLY A 483 -43.80 -11.45 34.42
N ARG A 484 -43.88 -11.58 33.09
CA ARG A 484 -44.42 -10.61 32.11
C ARG A 484 -43.47 -9.44 31.77
N SER A 485 -42.81 -9.63 30.62
CA SER A 485 -42.01 -8.66 29.85
C SER A 485 -40.78 -8.09 30.55
N ALA A 486 -39.70 -8.88 30.52
CA ALA A 486 -38.33 -8.38 30.67
C ALA A 486 -38.05 -7.34 29.57
N HIS A 487 -38.35 -6.07 29.85
CA HIS A 487 -37.89 -4.96 29.02
C HIS A 487 -36.45 -4.67 29.44
N ASP A 488 -35.52 -4.77 28.47
CA ASP A 488 -34.15 -4.28 28.59
C ASP A 488 -34.12 -2.99 29.43
N GLY A 489 -33.36 -2.98 30.53
CA GLY A 489 -33.23 -1.78 31.38
C GLY A 489 -32.89 -0.55 30.53
N PRO A 490 -33.34 0.66 30.92
CA PRO A 490 -33.29 1.87 30.08
C PRO A 490 -31.89 2.11 29.49
N GLN A 491 -30.83 1.85 30.26
CA GLN A 491 -29.45 2.01 29.83
C GLN A 491 -29.01 1.06 28.69
N HIS A 492 -29.45 -0.21 28.70
CA HIS A 492 -29.19 -1.16 27.61
C HIS A 492 -29.95 -0.80 26.34
N ARG A 493 -31.21 -0.36 26.49
CA ARG A 493 -32.05 0.09 25.38
C ARG A 493 -31.49 1.34 24.71
N HIS A 494 -31.03 2.34 25.47
CA HIS A 494 -30.41 3.55 24.92
C HIS A 494 -29.12 3.25 24.15
N LEU A 495 -28.24 2.40 24.69
CA LEU A 495 -26.97 2.08 24.05
C LEU A 495 -27.17 1.29 22.75
N ARG A 496 -28.12 0.33 22.74
CA ARG A 496 -28.52 -0.38 21.51
C ARG A 496 -29.15 0.57 20.49
N THR A 497 -30.01 1.48 20.92
CA THR A 497 -30.65 2.46 20.03
C THR A 497 -29.61 3.39 19.39
N LEU A 498 -28.64 3.88 20.17
CA LEU A 498 -27.54 4.69 19.65
C LEU A 498 -26.66 3.92 18.66
N LEU A 499 -26.32 2.66 18.94
CA LEU A 499 -25.55 1.82 18.03
C LEU A 499 -26.30 1.59 16.72
N VAL A 500 -27.60 1.24 16.78
CA VAL A 500 -28.42 1.01 15.58
C VAL A 500 -28.60 2.30 14.77
N VAL A 501 -28.90 3.43 15.42
CA VAL A 501 -29.04 4.72 14.72
C VAL A 501 -27.72 5.14 14.07
N GLY A 502 -26.60 5.01 14.79
CA GLY A 502 -25.27 5.30 14.26
C GLY A 502 -24.89 4.38 13.10
N GLU A 503 -25.17 3.09 13.20
CA GLU A 503 -24.94 2.10 12.15
C GLU A 503 -25.75 2.40 10.89
N VAL A 504 -27.06 2.67 11.05
CA VAL A 504 -27.95 3.02 9.93
C VAL A 504 -27.50 4.32 9.28
N ALA A 505 -27.13 5.34 10.06
CA ALA A 505 -26.63 6.60 9.53
C ALA A 505 -25.31 6.41 8.75
N LEU A 506 -24.35 5.67 9.29
CA LEU A 506 -23.07 5.39 8.63
C LEU A 506 -23.26 4.59 7.35
N SER A 507 -24.14 3.59 7.40
CA SER A 507 -24.48 2.74 6.25
C SER A 507 -25.14 3.56 5.15
N LEU A 508 -26.05 4.49 5.50
CA LEU A 508 -26.69 5.39 4.55
C LEU A 508 -25.67 6.30 3.87
N VAL A 509 -24.74 6.90 4.63
CA VAL A 509 -23.68 7.76 4.08
C VAL A 509 -22.78 6.99 3.11
N LEU A 510 -22.33 5.80 3.49
CA LEU A 510 -21.52 4.95 2.61
C LEU A 510 -22.28 4.50 1.36
N LEU A 511 -23.56 4.13 1.50
CA LEU A 511 -24.40 3.70 0.38
C LEU A 511 -24.64 4.84 -0.62
N VAL A 512 -24.94 6.05 -0.12
CA VAL A 512 -25.10 7.23 -0.96
C VAL A 512 -23.77 7.58 -1.64
N GLY A 513 -22.67 7.58 -0.91
CA GLY A 513 -21.33 7.85 -1.46
C GLY A 513 -20.93 6.83 -2.54
N ALA A 514 -21.10 5.55 -2.28
CA ALA A 514 -20.84 4.48 -3.25
C ALA A 514 -21.75 4.60 -4.48
N GLY A 515 -23.04 4.86 -4.29
CA GLY A 515 -24.00 5.07 -5.38
C GLY A 515 -23.65 6.27 -6.25
N LEU A 516 -23.24 7.39 -5.65
CA LEU A 516 -22.78 8.57 -6.38
C LEU A 516 -21.48 8.30 -7.15
N LEU A 517 -20.54 7.54 -6.56
CA LEU A 517 -19.30 7.16 -7.24
C LEU A 517 -19.56 6.24 -8.43
N VAL A 518 -20.38 5.20 -8.26
CA VAL A 518 -20.77 4.31 -9.36
C VAL A 518 -21.47 5.10 -10.45
N ARG A 519 -22.43 5.96 -10.10
CA ARG A 519 -23.14 6.81 -11.06
C ARG A 519 -22.21 7.80 -11.76
N SER A 520 -21.25 8.38 -11.04
CA SER A 520 -20.24 9.27 -11.62
C SER A 520 -19.34 8.51 -12.59
N PHE A 521 -18.90 7.31 -12.22
CA PHE A 521 -18.10 6.44 -13.07
C PHE A 521 -18.87 5.98 -14.32
N GLU A 522 -20.13 5.59 -14.18
CA GLU A 522 -21.04 5.32 -15.30
C GLU A 522 -21.20 6.56 -16.19
N HIS A 523 -21.29 7.75 -15.61
CA HIS A 523 -21.39 8.98 -16.40
C HIS A 523 -20.11 9.25 -17.19
N VAL A 524 -18.94 9.01 -16.59
CA VAL A 524 -17.64 9.11 -17.28
C VAL A 524 -17.56 8.10 -18.41
N LEU A 525 -17.96 6.84 -18.19
CA LEU A 525 -17.96 5.80 -19.22
C LEU A 525 -18.99 6.04 -20.32
N ALA A 526 -20.15 6.61 -19.98
CA ALA A 526 -21.22 6.94 -20.92
C ALA A 526 -21.01 8.27 -21.63
N THR A 527 -20.03 9.08 -21.21
CA THR A 527 -19.68 10.33 -21.88
C THR A 527 -19.19 9.98 -23.28
N GLN A 528 -19.98 10.31 -24.30
CA GLN A 528 -19.63 10.04 -25.67
C GLN A 528 -18.32 10.76 -25.99
N PRO A 529 -17.24 10.05 -26.32
CA PRO A 529 -15.92 10.65 -26.47
C PRO A 529 -15.77 11.47 -27.78
N GLY A 530 -16.87 11.68 -28.51
CA GLY A 530 -16.89 12.36 -29.80
C GLY A 530 -16.48 11.47 -30.98
N PHE A 531 -16.14 10.20 -30.74
CA PHE A 531 -15.81 9.19 -31.75
C PHE A 531 -16.44 7.82 -31.41
N GLN A 532 -16.49 6.91 -32.38
CA GLN A 532 -17.03 5.54 -32.23
C GLN A 532 -15.88 4.55 -32.01
N PRO A 533 -15.73 3.97 -30.80
CA PRO A 533 -14.70 2.95 -30.53
C PRO A 533 -15.10 1.53 -31.00
N ASP A 534 -16.39 1.29 -31.26
CA ASP A 534 -16.88 -0.05 -31.63
C ASP A 534 -16.39 -0.48 -33.02
N HIS A 535 -15.91 -1.71 -33.15
CA HIS A 535 -15.40 -2.32 -34.39
C HIS A 535 -14.17 -1.63 -34.98
N VAL A 536 -13.37 -0.95 -34.14
CA VAL A 536 -12.08 -0.38 -34.52
C VAL A 536 -10.96 -1.25 -33.96
N LEU A 537 -10.07 -1.73 -34.83
CA LEU A 537 -8.82 -2.38 -34.43
C LEU A 537 -7.68 -1.36 -34.55
N THR A 538 -6.97 -1.11 -33.45
CA THR A 538 -5.79 -0.25 -33.45
C THR A 538 -4.53 -1.10 -33.46
N VAL A 539 -3.54 -0.67 -34.24
CA VAL A 539 -2.22 -1.30 -34.32
C VAL A 539 -1.19 -0.19 -34.25
N SER A 540 -0.27 -0.28 -33.28
CA SER A 540 0.88 0.61 -33.22
C SER A 540 2.01 0.02 -34.05
N LEU A 541 2.58 0.83 -34.94
CA LEU A 541 3.70 0.44 -35.80
C LEU A 541 4.85 1.43 -35.58
N SER A 542 6.05 0.91 -35.30
CA SER A 542 7.28 1.69 -35.37
C SER A 542 8.02 1.32 -36.64
N LEU A 543 8.53 2.31 -37.36
CA LEU A 543 9.40 2.08 -38.51
C LEU A 543 10.85 2.21 -38.06
N PRO A 544 11.69 1.18 -38.20
CA PRO A 544 13.09 1.25 -37.81
C PRO A 544 13.82 2.35 -38.58
N GLU A 545 14.38 3.33 -37.88
CA GLU A 545 15.11 4.45 -38.47
C GLU A 545 16.28 4.00 -39.36
N ALA A 546 16.89 2.86 -39.03
CA ALA A 546 17.97 2.28 -39.81
C ALA A 546 17.59 1.99 -41.28
N GLN A 547 16.33 1.63 -41.52
CA GLN A 547 15.81 1.28 -42.84
C GLN A 547 15.04 2.43 -43.49
N TYR A 548 14.33 3.23 -42.70
CA TYR A 548 13.45 4.30 -43.17
C TYR A 548 14.01 5.69 -42.82
N LYS A 549 15.11 6.07 -43.48
CA LYS A 549 15.79 7.36 -43.21
C LYS A 549 15.15 8.56 -43.90
N GLN A 550 14.48 8.32 -45.03
CA GLN A 550 13.91 9.39 -45.85
C GLN A 550 12.39 9.46 -45.66
N GLU A 551 11.86 10.67 -45.56
CA GLU A 551 10.41 10.90 -45.44
C GLU A 551 9.63 10.25 -46.59
N GLN A 552 10.18 10.24 -47.80
CA GLN A 552 9.55 9.62 -48.96
C GLN A 552 9.39 8.10 -48.80
N GLN A 553 10.36 7.42 -48.17
CA GLN A 553 10.29 5.99 -47.91
C GLN A 553 9.17 5.69 -46.89
N ILE A 554 9.10 6.47 -45.81
CA ILE A 554 8.07 6.38 -44.78
C ILE A 554 6.67 6.58 -45.40
N ARG A 555 6.49 7.65 -46.18
CA ARG A 555 5.22 7.96 -46.86
C ARG A 555 4.81 6.85 -47.83
N SER A 556 5.76 6.31 -48.60
CA SER A 556 5.49 5.22 -49.55
C SER A 556 5.04 3.94 -48.85
N PHE A 557 5.68 3.60 -47.73
CA PHE A 557 5.33 2.44 -46.92
C PHE A 557 3.90 2.54 -46.38
N TYR A 558 3.54 3.66 -45.74
CA TYR A 558 2.19 3.82 -45.19
C TYR A 558 1.12 3.82 -46.29
N ARG A 559 1.40 4.40 -47.46
CA ARG A 559 0.48 4.37 -48.60
C ARG A 559 0.23 2.94 -49.09
N GLU A 560 1.27 2.13 -49.20
CA GLU A 560 1.15 0.73 -49.62
C GLU A 560 0.47 -0.13 -48.54
N LEU A 561 0.82 0.08 -47.27
CA LEU A 561 0.19 -0.60 -46.14
C LEU A 561 -1.32 -0.36 -46.10
N ILE A 562 -1.74 0.90 -46.20
CA ILE A 562 -3.17 1.27 -46.22
C ILE A 562 -3.86 0.60 -47.41
N ALA A 563 -3.29 0.68 -48.62
CA ALA A 563 -3.89 0.10 -49.82
C ALA A 563 -4.07 -1.43 -49.72
N ARG A 564 -3.11 -2.14 -49.10
CA ARG A 564 -3.20 -3.60 -48.88
C ARG A 564 -4.24 -3.95 -47.80
N LEU A 565 -4.31 -3.16 -46.72
CA LEU A 565 -5.27 -3.40 -45.64
C LEU A 565 -6.71 -3.12 -46.09
N GLU A 566 -6.93 -2.11 -46.93
CA GLU A 566 -8.25 -1.81 -47.51
C GLU A 566 -8.79 -2.93 -48.40
N GLN A 567 -7.91 -3.76 -48.97
CA GLN A 567 -8.30 -4.90 -49.81
C GLN A 567 -8.69 -6.15 -49.00
N LEU A 568 -8.45 -6.16 -47.68
CA LEU A 568 -8.78 -7.32 -46.85
C LEU A 568 -10.30 -7.43 -46.66
N PRO A 569 -10.87 -8.65 -46.79
CA PRO A 569 -12.30 -8.85 -46.60
C PRO A 569 -12.72 -8.52 -45.17
N GLY A 570 -13.72 -7.65 -45.02
CA GLY A 570 -14.25 -7.20 -43.73
C GLY A 570 -13.72 -5.83 -43.25
N VAL A 571 -12.68 -5.29 -43.90
CA VAL A 571 -12.18 -3.93 -43.62
C VAL A 571 -13.05 -2.90 -44.32
N LYS A 572 -13.60 -1.94 -43.57
CA LYS A 572 -14.46 -0.86 -44.12
C LYS A 572 -13.68 0.41 -44.46
N ALA A 573 -12.67 0.73 -43.66
CA ALA A 573 -11.84 1.92 -43.79
C ALA A 573 -10.52 1.69 -43.04
N VAL A 574 -9.44 2.28 -43.52
CA VAL A 574 -8.13 2.23 -42.87
C VAL A 574 -7.58 3.65 -42.76
N GLY A 575 -7.09 3.99 -41.58
CA GLY A 575 -6.41 5.26 -41.32
C GLY A 575 -5.12 5.00 -40.56
N ALA A 576 -4.15 5.90 -40.71
CA ALA A 576 -2.98 5.95 -39.86
C ALA A 576 -2.91 7.33 -39.21
N SER A 577 -2.47 7.36 -37.96
CA SER A 577 -2.26 8.58 -37.18
C SER A 577 -1.01 8.42 -36.33
N THR A 578 -0.35 9.52 -35.98
CA THR A 578 0.73 9.52 -34.98
C THR A 578 0.19 9.28 -33.57
N ASP A 579 -1.04 9.71 -33.31
CA ASP A 579 -1.67 9.67 -31.98
C ASP A 579 -3.11 9.19 -32.09
N LEU A 580 -3.58 8.43 -31.11
CA LEU A 580 -4.99 8.04 -31.03
C LEU A 580 -5.87 9.21 -30.54
N PRO A 581 -7.18 9.20 -30.82
CA PRO A 581 -8.10 10.18 -30.25
C PRO A 581 -8.00 10.21 -28.72
N LEU A 582 -7.90 11.40 -28.13
CA LEU A 582 -7.69 11.66 -26.70
C LEU A 582 -6.27 11.41 -26.17
N GLU A 583 -5.33 10.93 -27.00
CA GLU A 583 -3.91 11.03 -26.67
C GLU A 583 -3.43 12.48 -26.89
N ALA A 584 -2.63 12.99 -25.96
CA ALA A 584 -1.98 14.27 -26.13
C ALA A 584 -0.86 14.09 -27.16
N GLY A 585 -1.09 14.56 -28.38
CA GLY A 585 -0.07 14.57 -29.42
C GLY A 585 1.10 15.49 -29.08
N TRP A 586 2.04 15.62 -30.01
CA TRP A 586 3.23 16.45 -29.81
C TRP A 586 2.87 17.93 -29.78
N THR A 587 3.24 18.62 -28.70
CA THR A 587 3.07 20.06 -28.58
C THR A 587 4.21 20.77 -29.30
N HIS A 588 3.89 21.52 -30.35
CA HIS A 588 4.86 22.36 -31.05
C HIS A 588 4.61 23.84 -30.77
N LEU A 589 5.71 24.56 -30.57
CA LEU A 589 5.73 26.01 -30.60
C LEU A 589 5.84 26.45 -32.07
N PHE A 590 4.93 27.31 -32.51
CA PHE A 590 5.01 27.86 -33.85
C PHE A 590 4.89 29.38 -33.86
N THR A 591 5.48 30.01 -34.86
CA THR A 591 5.25 31.43 -35.16
C THR A 591 4.74 31.49 -36.60
N PRO A 592 3.52 31.99 -36.84
CA PRO A 592 3.04 32.17 -38.21
C PRO A 592 4.01 33.04 -39.00
N GLU A 593 4.33 32.62 -40.22
CA GLU A 593 5.24 33.36 -41.08
C GLU A 593 4.69 34.78 -41.33
N GLY A 594 5.52 35.81 -41.10
CA GLY A 594 5.10 37.21 -41.17
C GLY A 594 4.37 37.75 -39.93
N HIS A 595 4.15 36.95 -38.88
CA HIS A 595 3.52 37.40 -37.64
C HIS A 595 4.56 37.71 -36.56
N GLN A 596 4.76 39.00 -36.26
CA GLN A 596 5.46 39.43 -35.05
C GLN A 596 4.45 39.54 -33.91
N ALA A 597 4.57 38.65 -32.93
CA ALA A 597 3.70 38.69 -31.77
C ALA A 597 3.96 39.98 -30.96
N PRO A 598 2.92 40.70 -30.51
CA PRO A 598 3.09 41.90 -29.71
C PRO A 598 3.81 41.59 -28.38
N PRO A 599 4.52 42.58 -27.79
CA PRO A 599 5.18 42.41 -26.49
C PRO A 599 4.18 41.94 -25.43
N GLY A 600 4.47 40.82 -24.77
CA GLY A 600 3.60 40.21 -23.75
C GLY A 600 2.54 39.24 -24.29
N ALA A 601 2.45 38.99 -25.60
CA ALA A 601 1.57 37.96 -26.15
C ALA A 601 2.07 36.55 -25.81
N GLY A 602 1.14 35.66 -25.45
CA GLY A 602 1.40 34.25 -25.20
C GLY A 602 2.03 33.54 -26.42
N LEU A 603 2.69 32.40 -26.21
CA LEU A 603 3.25 31.60 -27.30
C LEU A 603 2.11 30.87 -28.03
N ASN A 604 2.23 30.72 -29.34
CA ASN A 604 1.30 29.90 -30.09
C ASN A 604 1.74 28.44 -29.99
N LEU A 605 0.86 27.62 -29.43
CA LEU A 605 1.06 26.19 -29.25
C LEU A 605 0.06 25.47 -30.14
N CYS A 606 0.51 24.44 -30.82
CA CYS A 606 -0.37 23.51 -31.51
C CYS A 606 -0.05 22.08 -31.08
N TYR A 607 -1.09 21.26 -30.99
CA TYR A 607 -0.93 19.82 -31.00
C TYR A 607 -0.83 19.41 -32.46
N HIS A 608 0.31 18.82 -32.83
CA HIS A 608 0.53 18.29 -34.16
C HIS A 608 0.23 16.79 -34.15
N SER A 609 -0.60 16.37 -35.10
CA SER A 609 -0.84 14.95 -35.36
C SER A 609 -0.86 14.76 -36.88
N VAL A 610 -0.13 13.75 -37.36
CA VAL A 610 -0.08 13.43 -38.79
C VAL A 610 -1.10 12.33 -39.05
N ILE A 611 -2.04 12.61 -39.94
CA ILE A 611 -3.11 11.68 -40.31
C ILE A 611 -3.03 11.29 -41.78
N LEU A 612 -3.32 10.03 -42.08
CA LEU A 612 -3.26 9.44 -43.41
C LEU A 612 -4.49 8.56 -43.66
N GLY A 613 -4.84 8.42 -44.94
CA GLY A 613 -5.97 7.59 -45.37
C GLY A 613 -7.30 8.08 -44.83
N ALA A 614 -8.19 7.12 -44.54
CA ALA A 614 -9.52 7.38 -44.04
C ALA A 614 -9.55 7.56 -42.51
N TYR A 615 -8.50 8.13 -41.89
CA TYR A 615 -8.42 8.33 -40.43
C TYR A 615 -9.61 9.11 -39.90
N LEU A 616 -10.07 10.17 -40.57
CA LEU A 616 -11.27 10.91 -40.15
C LEU A 616 -12.60 10.22 -40.52
N GLN A 617 -12.58 8.99 -41.00
CA GLN A 617 -13.76 8.16 -41.26
C GLN A 617 -13.75 6.87 -40.41
N THR A 618 -12.60 6.51 -39.82
CA THR A 618 -12.43 5.26 -39.06
C THR A 618 -12.92 5.36 -37.60
N PRO A 619 -12.75 6.49 -36.88
CA PRO A 619 -13.39 6.75 -35.59
C PRO A 619 -14.45 7.87 -35.63
N SER A 620 -14.38 8.79 -36.58
CA SER A 620 -15.09 10.07 -36.52
C SER A 620 -16.34 10.13 -37.39
N ARG A 621 -17.49 9.89 -36.75
CA ARG A 621 -18.57 10.87 -36.85
C ARG A 621 -18.31 11.99 -35.83
N ILE A 622 -17.21 12.74 -35.98
CA ILE A 622 -17.05 14.00 -35.25
C ILE A 622 -18.07 14.96 -35.87
N ARG A 623 -19.15 15.29 -35.14
CA ARG A 623 -20.03 16.38 -35.56
C ARG A 623 -19.20 17.66 -35.55
N PRO A 624 -19.16 18.44 -36.64
CA PRO A 624 -18.50 19.74 -36.62
C PRO A 624 -19.20 20.62 -35.60
N ALA A 625 -18.53 20.88 -34.48
CA ALA A 625 -18.91 21.98 -33.60
C ALA A 625 -18.70 23.26 -34.41
N ARG A 626 -19.78 24.01 -34.65
CA ARG A 626 -19.71 25.35 -35.24
C ARG A 626 -18.82 26.20 -34.33
N LEU A 627 -17.58 26.44 -34.75
CA LEU A 627 -16.78 27.55 -34.25
C LEU A 627 -17.48 28.84 -34.71
N PRO A 628 -17.86 29.76 -33.81
CA PRO A 628 -18.27 31.08 -34.24
C PRO A 628 -17.07 31.78 -34.88
N CYS A 629 -17.28 32.34 -36.07
CA CYS A 629 -16.33 33.16 -36.81
C CYS A 629 -15.83 34.36 -36.01
#